data_AF-F3CG85-F1
#
_entry.id   AF-F3CG85-F1
#
_cell.length_a   1.000
_cell.length_b   1.000
_cell.length_c   1.000
_cell.angle_alpha   90.00
_cell.angle_beta   90.00
_cell.angle_gamma   90.00
#
_symmetry.space_group_name_H-M   'P 1'
#
loop_
_entity.id
_entity.type
_entity.pdbx_description
1 polymer ?
#
loop_
_entity_poly.entity_id
_entity_poly.type
_entity_poly.pdbx_seq_one_letter_code
_entity_poly.pdbx_strand_id
1 'polypeptide(L)'
;ILRAAKIDEAEYFVIATDDPDTNIKTAELIRKLYPHMKIIARARNRQHVHRLMDIGAHAVRETFYSSLEMSRQTLMGLGLTSA
;
A
#
# COMPACT_ATOMS: atom_id res chain seq x y z
N ILE A 1 0.03 14.49 -17.24
CA ILE A 1 0.65 13.13 -17.15
C ILE A 1 -0.41 12.04 -16.99
N LEU A 2 -1.26 12.07 -15.97
CA LEU A 2 -2.25 10.98 -15.74
C LEU A 2 -3.26 10.75 -16.89
N ARG A 3 -3.74 11.82 -17.55
CA ARG A 3 -4.57 11.67 -18.77
C ARG A 3 -3.85 10.97 -19.92
N ALA A 4 -2.54 11.21 -20.07
CA ALA A 4 -1.75 10.50 -21.08
C ALA A 4 -1.57 9.01 -20.74
N ALA A 5 -1.71 8.64 -19.47
CA ALA A 5 -1.73 7.25 -19.01
C ALA A 5 -3.12 6.60 -19.08
N LYS A 6 -4.09 7.22 -19.76
CA LYS A 6 -5.47 6.73 -19.89
C LYS A 6 -6.13 6.40 -18.54
N ILE A 7 -5.91 7.25 -17.55
CA ILE A 7 -6.43 7.04 -16.20
C ILE A 7 -7.96 6.86 -16.15
N ASP A 8 -8.69 7.45 -17.09
CA ASP A 8 -10.15 7.35 -17.15
C ASP A 8 -10.64 5.94 -17.52
N GLU A 9 -9.77 5.10 -18.09
CA GLU A 9 -10.05 3.68 -18.43
C GLU A 9 -9.45 2.70 -17.41
N ALA A 10 -8.67 3.19 -16.43
CA ALA A 10 -7.93 2.33 -15.51
C ALA A 10 -8.83 1.77 -14.39
N GLU A 11 -8.61 0.52 -14.01
CA GLU A 11 -9.31 -0.11 -12.88
C GLU A 11 -8.57 0.08 -11.55
N TYR A 12 -7.24 0.17 -11.61
CA TYR A 12 -6.36 0.29 -10.46
C TYR A 12 -5.40 1.48 -10.56
N PHE A 13 -5.17 2.13 -9.43
CA PHE A 13 -4.10 3.10 -9.22
C PHE A 13 -3.18 2.64 -8.09
N VAL A 14 -1.89 2.47 -8.39
CA VAL A 14 -0.90 2.00 -7.42
C VAL A 14 0.00 3.15 -6.98
N ILE A 15 0.02 3.44 -5.68
CA ILE A 15 0.86 4.45 -5.05
C ILE A 15 2.06 3.75 -4.42
N ALA A 16 3.24 3.86 -5.05
CA ALA A 16 4.47 3.19 -4.61
C ALA A 16 5.58 4.16 -4.18
N THR A 17 5.28 5.45 -4.05
CA THR A 17 6.23 6.48 -3.60
C THR A 17 6.61 6.34 -2.12
N ASP A 18 7.77 6.89 -1.76
CA ASP A 18 8.38 6.71 -0.44
C ASP A 18 7.79 7.65 0.64
N ASP A 19 7.49 8.89 0.25
CA ASP A 19 7.00 9.92 1.17
C ASP A 19 5.55 9.66 1.61
N PRO A 20 5.28 9.45 2.91
CA PRO A 20 3.92 9.17 3.40
C PRO A 20 2.90 10.25 3.09
N ASP A 21 3.29 11.52 3.18
CA ASP A 21 2.36 12.63 2.97
C ASP A 21 1.98 12.76 1.50
N THR A 22 2.94 12.52 0.59
CA THR A 22 2.69 12.38 -0.85
C THR A 22 1.73 11.25 -1.15
N ASN A 23 1.86 10.11 -0.47
CA ASN A 23 0.95 8.96 -0.67
C ASN A 23 -0.48 9.31 -0.27
N ILE A 24 -0.66 9.96 0.89
CA ILE A 24 -1.96 10.42 1.37
C ILE A 24 -2.59 11.42 0.40
N LYS A 25 -1.87 12.50 0.05
CA LYS A 25 -2.37 13.54 -0.87
C LYS A 25 -2.73 12.96 -2.24
N THR A 26 -1.95 11.99 -2.72
CA THR A 26 -2.24 11.30 -3.99
C THR A 26 -3.51 10.47 -3.87
N ALA A 27 -3.67 9.69 -2.79
CA ALA A 27 -4.86 8.89 -2.56
C ALA A 27 -6.13 9.75 -2.47
N GLU A 28 -6.07 10.87 -1.75
CA GLU A 28 -7.18 11.84 -1.64
C GLU A 28 -7.57 12.40 -3.01
N LEU A 29 -6.58 12.81 -3.80
CA LEU A 29 -6.81 13.37 -5.13
C LEU A 29 -7.44 12.34 -6.07
N ILE A 30 -6.90 11.12 -6.10
CA ILE A 30 -7.43 10.05 -6.94
C ILE A 30 -8.84 9.67 -6.50
N ARG A 31 -9.11 9.58 -5.19
CA ARG A 31 -10.46 9.29 -4.68
C ARG A 31 -11.47 10.37 -5.07
N LYS A 32 -11.05 11.65 -5.05
CA LYS A 32 -11.90 12.79 -5.44
C LYS A 32 -12.20 12.81 -6.94
N LEU A 33 -11.19 12.59 -7.79
CA LEU A 33 -11.32 12.68 -9.24
C LEU A 33 -11.89 11.41 -9.87
N TYR A 34 -11.59 10.26 -9.30
CA TYR A 34 -11.92 8.93 -9.82
C TYR A 34 -12.50 8.04 -8.71
N PRO A 35 -13.74 8.30 -8.24
CA PRO A 35 -14.31 7.60 -7.08
C PRO A 35 -14.45 6.09 -7.27
N HIS A 36 -14.53 5.62 -8.52
CA HIS A 36 -14.63 4.20 -8.88
C HIS A 36 -13.27 3.48 -8.92
N MET A 37 -12.17 4.23 -8.94
CA MET A 37 -10.81 3.67 -9.02
C MET A 37 -10.47 2.88 -7.76
N LYS A 38 -9.90 1.68 -7.94
CA LYS A 38 -9.32 0.91 -6.83
C LYS A 38 -7.91 1.42 -6.56
N ILE A 39 -7.62 1.79 -5.32
CA ILE A 39 -6.31 2.34 -4.95
C ILE A 39 -5.57 1.31 -4.11
N ILE A 40 -4.36 0.93 -4.52
CA ILE A 40 -3.42 0.16 -3.71
C ILE A 40 -2.28 1.10 -3.33
N ALA A 41 -1.99 1.27 -2.04
CA ALA A 41 -1.03 2.25 -1.58
C ALA A 41 0.00 1.65 -0.63
N ARG A 42 1.28 1.97 -0.88
CA ARG A 42 2.38 1.71 0.04
C ARG A 42 2.18 2.54 1.31
N ALA A 43 2.18 1.85 2.45
CA ALA A 43 2.16 2.42 3.77
C ALA A 43 3.53 2.23 4.44
N ARG A 44 4.08 3.30 5.02
CA ARG A 44 5.35 3.28 5.73
C ARG A 44 5.25 2.55 7.08
N ASN A 45 4.11 2.69 7.76
CA ASN A 45 3.90 2.13 9.10
C ASN A 45 2.40 1.94 9.40
N ARG A 46 2.08 1.50 10.61
CA ARG A 46 0.70 1.20 11.04
C ARG A 46 -0.21 2.43 11.06
N GLN A 47 0.28 3.59 11.48
CA GLN A 47 -0.52 4.82 11.47
C GLN A 47 -0.85 5.25 10.03
N HIS A 48 0.11 5.11 9.11
CA HIS A 48 -0.10 5.40 7.69
C HIS A 48 -1.14 4.47 7.05
N VAL A 49 -1.18 3.18 7.44
CA VAL A 49 -2.26 2.26 7.02
C VAL A 49 -3.64 2.81 7.36
N HIS A 50 -3.85 3.22 8.60
CA HIS A 50 -5.15 3.71 9.05
C HIS A 50 -5.58 4.93 8.24
N ARG A 51 -4.69 5.92 8.06
CA ARG A 51 -4.99 7.11 7.24
C ARG A 51 -5.35 6.76 5.79
N LEU A 52 -4.63 5.84 5.17
CA LEU A 52 -4.93 5.40 3.80
C LEU A 52 -6.26 4.63 3.72
N MET A 53 -6.56 3.81 4.73
CA MET A 53 -7.84 3.09 4.81
C MET A 53 -9.02 4.04 4.98
N ASP A 54 -8.87 5.12 5.76
CA ASP A 54 -9.92 6.14 5.94
C ASP A 54 -10.26 6.84 4.61
N ILE A 55 -9.31 6.92 3.68
CA ILE A 55 -9.47 7.46 2.31
C ILE A 55 -10.05 6.39 1.35
N GLY A 56 -10.23 5.15 1.82
CA GLY A 56 -10.72 4.02 1.05
C GLY A 56 -9.66 3.39 0.15
N ALA A 57 -8.37 3.52 0.48
CA ALA A 57 -7.29 2.82 -0.22
C ALA A 57 -6.98 1.47 0.46
N HIS A 58 -6.57 0.49 -0.34
CA HIS A 58 -5.99 -0.75 0.15
C HIS A 58 -4.51 -0.53 0.48
N ALA A 59 -4.20 -0.43 1.78
CA ALA A 59 -2.87 -0.07 2.24
C ALA A 59 -1.99 -1.31 2.51
N VAL A 60 -0.76 -1.32 1.98
CA VAL A 60 0.23 -2.39 2.15
C VAL A 60 1.46 -1.83 2.87
N ARG A 61 1.80 -2.38 4.04
CA ARG A 61 2.99 -1.95 4.80
C ARG A 61 4.28 -2.44 4.16
N GLU A 62 5.18 -1.53 3.87
CA GLU A 62 6.37 -1.78 3.05
C GLU A 62 7.31 -2.88 3.58
N THR A 63 7.52 -2.96 4.89
CA THR A 63 8.45 -3.93 5.49
C THR A 63 7.75 -5.11 6.16
N PHE A 64 6.42 -5.10 6.27
CA PHE A 64 5.71 -6.06 7.12
C PHE A 64 5.88 -7.50 6.64
N TYR A 65 5.78 -7.75 5.33
CA TYR A 65 6.00 -9.08 4.78
C TYR A 65 7.43 -9.57 5.02
N SER A 66 8.43 -8.74 4.74
CA SER A 66 9.84 -9.10 4.95
C SER A 66 10.16 -9.36 6.42
N SER A 67 9.58 -8.60 7.36
CA SER A 67 9.73 -8.86 8.79
C SER A 67 9.15 -10.21 9.21
N LEU A 68 8.00 -10.60 8.65
CA LEU A 68 7.40 -11.92 8.90
C LEU A 68 8.26 -13.05 8.34
N GLU A 69 8.80 -12.86 7.13
CA GLU A 69 9.69 -13.83 6.51
C GLU A 69 10.99 -14.01 7.32
N MET A 70 11.60 -12.91 7.80
CA MET A 70 12.75 -12.99 8.72
C MET A 70 12.41 -13.73 10.01
N SER A 71 11.22 -13.49 10.57
CA SER A 71 10.75 -14.19 11.77
C SER A 71 10.61 -15.69 11.51
N ARG A 72 10.02 -16.07 10.35
CA ARG A 72 9.90 -17.47 9.92
C ARG A 72 11.26 -18.14 9.81
N GLN A 73 12.22 -17.50 9.13
CA GLN A 73 13.59 -18.02 8.99
C GLN A 73 14.28 -18.20 10.34
N THR A 74 14.12 -17.24 11.25
CA THR A 74 14.68 -17.29 12.60
C THR A 74 14.11 -18.48 13.38
N LEU A 75 12.78 -18.64 13.37
CA LEU A 75 12.11 -19.72 14.11
C LEU A 75 12.48 -21.11 13.56
N MET A 76 12.56 -21.25 12.24
CA MET A 76 13.04 -22.50 11.62
C MET A 76 14.48 -22.82 12.00
N GLY A 77 15.36 -21.80 12.03
CA GLY A 77 16.74 -21.95 12.50
C GLY A 77 16.85 -22.39 13.96
N LEU A 78 15.85 -22.06 14.80
CA LEU A 78 15.75 -22.49 16.20
C LEU A 78 15.10 -23.87 16.38
N GLY A 79 14.74 -24.56 15.29
CA GLY A 79 14.17 -25.90 15.34
C GLY A 79 12.64 -25.96 15.35
N LEU A 80 11.94 -24.86 15.09
CA LEU A 80 10.50 -24.90 14.86
C LEU A 80 10.23 -25.58 13.51
N THR A 81 9.51 -26.70 13.51
CA THR A 81 9.06 -27.35 12.29
C THR A 81 7.90 -26.59 11.67
N SER A 82 7.90 -26.49 10.34
CA SER A 82 6.77 -25.93 9.60
C SER A 82 5.50 -26.75 9.90
N ALA A 83 4.41 -26.05 10.25
CA ALA A 83 3.08 -26.65 10.31
C ALA A 83 2.60 -27.06 8.91
#